data_AF-A0A3A9BUN8-F1
#
_entry.id   AF-A0A3A9BUN8-F1
#
_cell.length_a   1.000
_cell.length_b   1.000
_cell.length_c   1.000
_cell.angle_alpha   90.00
_cell.angle_beta   90.00
_cell.angle_gamma   90.00
#
_symmetry.space_group_name_H-M   'P 1'
#
loop_
_entity.id
_entity.type
_entity.pdbx_description
1 polymer ?
#
loop_
_entity_poly.entity_id
_entity_poly.type
_entity_poly.pdbx_seq_one_letter_code
_entity_poly.pdbx_strand_id
1 'polypeptide(L)'
;MSFGSIHETTLGSPSFLMENIMKLCYNKYKYIITLVRAIMFRGRFHRLSNQNAIERNKIFYEWVEDISNEKTKGYVKERIIKQMDWYREKSAAYKMKYQSWTMVSIILSGTIPIASVLADGGLIVKILIAALGAAVTSINAYLNLQNYKELWNVYRFNREWLLSTLYLYFNKVGVFGGEMSQENRDIMLIEMCENCFRQEISDWRSGDK
;
A
#
# COMPACT_ATOMS: atom_id res chain seq x y z
N MET A 1 12.36 79.13 3.77
CA MET A 1 12.27 78.36 2.52
C MET A 1 12.97 77.03 2.73
N SER A 2 12.35 75.98 2.20
CA SER A 2 12.59 74.56 2.41
C SER A 2 13.97 74.05 1.97
N PHE A 3 14.39 72.95 2.57
CA PHE A 3 14.96 71.70 2.00
C PHE A 3 15.86 71.11 3.10
N GLY A 4 15.50 70.05 3.83
CA GLY A 4 14.84 68.82 3.40
C GLY A 4 15.83 67.69 3.68
N SER A 5 15.86 67.24 4.94
CA SER A 5 16.72 66.15 5.42
C SER A 5 16.43 64.87 4.64
N ILE A 6 17.42 64.34 3.93
CA ILE A 6 17.32 63.03 3.27
C ILE A 6 17.33 62.00 4.39
N HIS A 7 16.15 61.44 4.66
CA HIS A 7 15.97 60.29 5.52
C HIS A 7 16.60 59.07 4.82
N GLU A 8 17.70 58.57 5.34
CA GLU A 8 18.14 57.19 5.09
C GLU A 8 17.05 56.26 5.63
N THR A 9 16.17 55.80 4.75
CA THR A 9 15.32 54.66 5.02
C THR A 9 16.20 53.42 4.97
N THR A 10 16.48 52.87 6.16
CA THR A 10 17.09 51.56 6.35
C THR A 10 16.24 50.49 5.65
N LEU A 11 16.53 50.22 4.38
CA LEU A 11 16.09 49.04 3.67
C LEU A 11 16.58 47.82 4.44
N GLY A 12 15.65 47.08 5.05
CA GLY A 12 15.93 45.89 5.84
C GLY A 12 16.88 44.95 5.09
N SER A 13 17.97 44.58 5.74
CA SER A 13 19.03 43.77 5.13
C SER A 13 18.47 42.51 4.47
N PRO A 14 18.95 42.10 3.28
CA PRO A 14 18.45 40.93 2.56
C PRO A 14 18.53 39.61 3.36
N SER A 15 19.37 39.55 4.40
CA SER A 15 19.43 38.45 5.36
C SER A 15 18.16 38.30 6.21
N PHE A 16 17.51 39.41 6.61
CA PHE A 16 16.31 39.41 7.45
C PHE A 16 15.05 38.96 6.69
N LEU A 17 14.94 39.36 5.42
CA LEU A 17 13.90 38.86 4.51
C LEU A 17 14.10 37.36 4.20
N MET A 18 15.35 36.93 3.98
CA MET A 18 15.69 35.52 3.79
C MET A 18 15.36 34.66 5.01
N GLU A 19 15.65 35.14 6.22
CA GLU A 19 15.36 34.39 7.44
C GLU A 19 13.86 34.21 7.66
N ASN A 20 13.06 35.24 7.35
CA ASN A 20 11.60 35.17 7.43
C ASN A 20 10.98 34.29 6.33
N ILE A 21 11.50 34.33 5.11
CA ILE A 21 11.04 33.44 4.02
C ILE A 21 11.41 31.99 4.32
N MET A 22 12.62 31.72 4.82
CA MET A 22 13.00 30.37 5.26
C MET A 22 12.17 29.88 6.44
N LYS A 23 11.86 30.74 7.43
CA LYS A 23 10.94 30.40 8.53
C LYS A 23 9.52 30.13 8.04
N LEU A 24 9.01 30.90 7.08
CA LEU A 24 7.70 30.70 6.45
C LEU A 24 7.65 29.38 5.68
N CYS A 25 8.67 29.10 4.85
CA CYS A 25 8.82 27.83 4.15
C CYS A 25 8.89 26.67 5.16
N TYR A 26 9.78 26.75 6.16
CA TYR A 26 9.93 25.72 7.18
C TYR A 26 8.62 25.43 7.92
N ASN A 27 7.87 26.47 8.33
CA ASN A 27 6.56 26.28 8.97
C ASN A 27 5.51 25.71 8.01
N LYS A 28 5.50 26.09 6.72
CA LYS A 28 4.59 25.51 5.71
C LYS A 28 4.91 24.03 5.43
N TYR A 29 6.20 23.69 5.31
CA TYR A 29 6.66 22.32 5.08
C TYR A 29 6.56 21.45 6.34
N LYS A 30 6.56 22.03 7.54
CA LYS A 30 6.29 21.31 8.80
C LYS A 30 4.90 20.66 8.81
N TYR A 31 3.90 21.32 8.24
CA TYR A 31 2.57 20.72 8.06
C TYR A 31 2.61 19.57 7.06
N ILE A 32 3.34 19.71 5.95
CA ILE A 32 3.52 18.63 4.97
C ILE A 32 4.23 17.43 5.59
N ILE A 33 5.31 17.63 6.37
CA ILE A 33 6.03 16.56 7.06
C ILE A 33 5.12 15.88 8.11
N THR A 34 4.34 16.65 8.86
CA THR A 34 3.37 16.12 9.83
C THR A 34 2.25 15.35 9.14
N LEU A 35 1.76 15.83 7.99
CA LEU A 35 0.73 15.19 7.18
C LEU A 35 1.25 13.89 6.55
N VAL A 36 2.46 13.90 5.99
CA VAL A 36 3.15 12.72 5.45
C VAL A 36 3.38 11.69 6.56
N ARG A 37 3.83 12.11 7.74
CA ARG A 37 3.95 11.24 8.91
C ARG A 37 2.59 10.69 9.34
N ALA A 38 1.54 11.51 9.37
CA ALA A 38 0.18 11.07 9.74
C ALA A 38 -0.44 10.12 8.69
N ILE A 39 -0.13 10.31 7.41
CA ILE A 39 -0.54 9.42 6.31
C ILE A 39 0.21 8.09 6.39
N MET A 40 1.52 8.11 6.66
CA MET A 40 2.30 6.90 6.92
C MET A 40 1.82 6.17 8.19
N PHE A 41 1.31 6.91 9.18
CA PHE A 41 0.80 6.38 10.46
C PHE A 41 -0.69 6.01 10.43
N ARG A 42 -1.38 6.13 9.28
CA ARG A 42 -2.80 5.75 9.09
C ARG A 42 -3.04 4.22 9.09
N GLY A 43 -2.30 3.47 9.90
CA GLY A 43 -2.56 2.05 10.18
C GLY A 43 -3.90 1.77 10.89
N ARG A 44 -4.68 2.80 11.24
CA ARG A 44 -5.92 2.67 12.02
C ARG A 44 -7.11 2.13 11.21
N PHE A 45 -7.21 2.41 9.91
CA PHE A 45 -8.33 1.94 9.08
C PHE A 45 -8.22 0.43 8.74
N HIS A 46 -7.02 -0.15 8.86
CA HIS A 46 -6.80 -1.58 8.70
C HIS A 46 -7.57 -2.42 9.73
N ARG A 47 -7.90 -1.85 10.91
CA ARG A 47 -8.47 -2.58 12.05
C ARG A 47 -9.91 -3.08 11.82
N LEU A 48 -10.72 -2.38 11.02
CA LEU A 48 -12.12 -2.78 10.74
C LEU A 48 -12.22 -3.84 9.62
N SER A 49 -11.42 -3.73 8.56
CA SER A 49 -11.34 -4.80 7.54
C SER A 49 -10.76 -6.11 8.10
N ASN A 50 -10.05 -6.02 9.23
CA ASN A 50 -9.45 -7.16 9.90
C ASN A 50 -10.50 -8.04 10.59
N GLN A 51 -11.48 -7.43 11.27
CA GLN A 51 -12.49 -8.16 12.02
C GLN A 51 -13.36 -9.05 11.12
N ASN A 52 -13.95 -8.50 10.05
CA ASN A 52 -14.81 -9.27 9.15
C ASN A 52 -14.08 -10.42 8.45
N ALA A 53 -12.78 -10.29 8.22
CA ALA A 53 -11.99 -11.35 7.60
C ALA A 53 -11.61 -12.45 8.60
N ILE A 54 -11.31 -12.09 9.85
CA ILE A 54 -11.11 -13.05 10.93
C ILE A 54 -12.39 -13.85 11.17
N GLU A 55 -13.56 -13.18 11.18
CA GLU A 55 -14.85 -13.87 11.34
C GLU A 55 -15.15 -14.83 10.19
N ARG A 56 -14.85 -14.44 8.95
CA ARG A 56 -14.99 -15.36 7.80
C ARG A 56 -14.05 -16.56 7.90
N ASN A 57 -12.86 -16.41 8.46
CA ASN A 57 -11.97 -17.56 8.64
C ASN A 57 -12.46 -18.46 9.79
N LYS A 58 -13.10 -17.88 10.81
CA LYS A 58 -13.66 -18.61 11.96
C LYS A 58 -14.68 -19.67 11.53
N ILE A 59 -15.59 -19.35 10.61
CA ILE A 59 -16.59 -20.32 10.13
C ILE A 59 -15.93 -21.54 9.46
N PHE A 60 -14.78 -21.35 8.80
CA PHE A 60 -14.06 -22.47 8.18
C PHE A 60 -13.37 -23.32 9.23
N TYR A 61 -12.86 -22.75 10.31
CA TYR A 61 -12.36 -23.56 11.42
C TYR A 61 -13.45 -24.47 11.99
N GLU A 62 -14.69 -24.00 12.05
CA GLU A 62 -15.84 -24.82 12.47
C GLU A 62 -16.13 -25.93 11.45
N TRP A 63 -16.23 -25.63 10.16
CA TRP A 63 -16.49 -26.64 9.12
C TRP A 63 -15.34 -27.63 8.90
N VAL A 64 -14.09 -27.23 9.16
CA VAL A 64 -12.92 -28.11 9.08
C VAL A 64 -12.99 -29.24 10.11
N GLU A 65 -13.66 -29.02 11.25
CA GLU A 65 -13.81 -30.07 12.25
C GLU A 65 -14.69 -31.23 11.77
N ASP A 66 -15.57 -31.01 10.79
CA ASP A 66 -16.44 -32.01 10.17
C ASP A 66 -15.73 -32.86 9.09
N ILE A 67 -14.48 -32.53 8.73
CA ILE A 67 -13.70 -33.30 7.76
C ILE A 67 -13.27 -34.63 8.40
N SER A 68 -13.73 -35.75 7.83
CA SER A 68 -13.43 -37.09 8.35
C SER A 68 -11.98 -37.54 8.14
N ASN A 69 -11.33 -37.07 7.08
CA ASN A 69 -9.94 -37.40 6.78
C ASN A 69 -8.98 -36.46 7.54
N GLU A 70 -8.25 -37.01 8.51
CA GLU A 70 -7.30 -36.25 9.34
C GLU A 70 -6.20 -35.55 8.54
N LYS A 71 -5.73 -36.13 7.43
CA LYS A 71 -4.71 -35.48 6.57
C LYS A 71 -5.30 -34.28 5.86
N THR A 72 -6.50 -34.42 5.29
CA THR A 72 -7.21 -33.31 4.64
C THR A 72 -7.50 -32.21 5.64
N LYS A 73 -8.01 -32.57 6.82
CA LYS A 73 -8.28 -31.65 7.93
C LYS A 73 -7.03 -30.86 8.32
N GLY A 74 -5.91 -31.55 8.55
CA GLY A 74 -4.61 -30.94 8.85
C GLY A 74 -4.13 -30.02 7.72
N TYR A 75 -4.28 -30.43 6.46
CA TYR A 75 -3.93 -29.62 5.30
C TYR A 75 -4.75 -28.32 5.25
N VAL A 76 -6.08 -28.38 5.36
CA VAL A 76 -6.91 -27.18 5.31
C VAL A 76 -6.57 -26.22 6.45
N LYS A 77 -6.43 -26.74 7.68
CA LYS A 77 -6.16 -25.94 8.88
C LYS A 77 -4.77 -25.31 8.87
N GLU A 78 -3.74 -26.11 8.62
CA GLU A 78 -2.34 -25.72 8.79
C GLU A 78 -1.74 -25.12 7.52
N ARG A 79 -2.25 -25.48 6.33
CA ARG A 79 -1.75 -24.95 5.07
C ARG A 79 -2.66 -23.84 4.54
N ILE A 80 -3.92 -24.15 4.22
CA ILE A 80 -4.79 -23.24 3.47
C ILE A 80 -5.16 -22.01 4.30
N ILE A 81 -5.72 -22.20 5.50
CA ILE A 81 -6.20 -21.07 6.30
C ILE A 81 -5.03 -20.16 6.71
N LYS A 82 -3.91 -20.73 7.15
CA LYS A 82 -2.68 -19.96 7.45
C LYS A 82 -2.18 -19.18 6.23
N GLN A 83 -2.21 -19.77 5.04
CA GLN A 83 -1.81 -19.08 3.81
C GLN A 83 -2.77 -17.92 3.46
N MET A 84 -4.08 -18.12 3.63
CA MET A 84 -5.08 -17.06 3.43
C MET A 84 -4.86 -15.86 4.36
N ASP A 85 -4.49 -16.12 5.62
CA ASP A 85 -4.12 -15.06 6.57
C ASP A 85 -2.84 -14.34 6.16
N TRP A 86 -1.82 -15.09 5.75
CA TRP A 86 -0.57 -14.49 5.26
C TRP A 86 -0.81 -13.58 4.03
N TYR A 87 -1.56 -14.04 3.02
CA TYR A 87 -1.91 -13.23 1.85
C TYR A 87 -2.67 -11.97 2.23
N ARG A 88 -3.56 -12.07 3.21
CA ARG A 88 -4.34 -10.95 3.69
C ARG A 88 -3.46 -9.87 4.31
N GLU A 89 -2.56 -10.27 5.21
CA GLU A 89 -1.62 -9.36 5.88
C GLU A 89 -0.69 -8.71 4.85
N LYS A 90 -0.13 -9.50 3.94
CA LYS A 90 0.76 -9.01 2.89
C LYS A 90 0.08 -8.06 1.91
N SER A 91 -1.12 -8.41 1.43
CA SER A 91 -1.91 -7.54 0.55
C SER A 91 -2.17 -6.20 1.21
N ALA A 92 -2.58 -6.19 2.48
CA ALA A 92 -2.83 -4.95 3.20
C ALA A 92 -1.56 -4.12 3.41
N ALA A 93 -0.45 -4.75 3.78
CA ALA A 93 0.82 -4.07 3.96
C ALA A 93 1.30 -3.41 2.64
N TYR A 94 1.22 -4.11 1.51
CA TYR A 94 1.62 -3.58 0.22
C TYR A 94 0.68 -2.50 -0.31
N LYS A 95 -0.63 -2.64 -0.10
CA LYS A 95 -1.59 -1.57 -0.36
C LYS A 95 -1.22 -0.30 0.37
N MET A 96 -0.93 -0.41 1.68
CA MET A 96 -0.58 0.73 2.50
C MET A 96 0.73 1.38 2.07
N LYS A 97 1.77 0.59 1.78
CA LYS A 97 3.04 1.12 1.25
C LYS A 97 2.82 1.87 -0.06
N TYR A 98 2.13 1.25 -1.02
CA TYR A 98 1.84 1.86 -2.32
C TYR A 98 1.06 3.16 -2.18
N GLN A 99 -0.04 3.15 -1.42
CA GLN A 99 -0.87 4.33 -1.20
C GLN A 99 -0.12 5.44 -0.47
N SER A 100 0.72 5.10 0.52
CA SER A 100 1.48 6.10 1.27
C SER A 100 2.50 6.81 0.38
N TRP A 101 3.33 6.05 -0.35
CA TRP A 101 4.33 6.62 -1.27
C TRP A 101 3.68 7.40 -2.42
N THR A 102 2.58 6.88 -2.98
CA THR A 102 1.83 7.59 -4.03
C THR A 102 1.27 8.91 -3.51
N MET A 103 0.72 8.92 -2.29
CA MET A 103 0.20 10.13 -1.67
C MET A 103 1.30 11.17 -1.42
N VAL A 104 2.49 10.74 -0.97
CA VAL A 104 3.66 11.61 -0.83
C VAL A 104 4.04 12.22 -2.18
N SER A 105 4.12 11.40 -3.24
CA SER A 105 4.42 11.84 -4.60
C SER A 105 3.41 12.87 -5.11
N ILE A 106 2.10 12.64 -4.88
CA ILE A 106 1.03 13.58 -5.25
C ILE A 106 1.16 14.91 -4.51
N ILE A 107 1.40 14.88 -3.20
CA ILE A 107 1.56 16.11 -2.40
C ILE A 107 2.76 16.91 -2.91
N LEU A 108 3.90 16.28 -3.12
CA LEU A 108 5.10 16.94 -3.64
C LEU A 108 4.85 17.53 -5.03
N SER A 109 4.24 16.75 -5.93
CA SER A 109 3.88 17.20 -7.28
C SER A 109 2.96 18.42 -7.25
N GLY A 110 1.93 18.41 -6.39
CA GLY A 110 1.02 19.55 -6.22
C GLY A 110 1.67 20.80 -5.61
N THR A 111 2.75 20.65 -4.84
CA THR A 111 3.48 21.81 -4.29
C THR A 111 4.35 22.53 -5.31
N ILE A 112 4.76 21.85 -6.40
CA ILE A 112 5.62 22.44 -7.43
C ILE A 112 4.95 23.64 -8.14
N PRO A 113 3.72 23.52 -8.69
CA PRO A 113 3.03 24.66 -9.31
C PRO A 113 2.81 25.83 -8.34
N ILE A 114 2.48 25.53 -7.08
CA ILE A 114 2.26 26.56 -6.04
C ILE A 114 3.57 27.32 -5.77
N ALA A 115 4.69 26.60 -5.64
CA ALA A 115 6.01 27.20 -5.48
C ALA A 115 6.43 28.02 -6.71
N SER A 116 6.03 27.57 -7.91
CA SER A 116 6.31 28.26 -9.17
C SER A 116 5.60 29.61 -9.28
N VAL A 117 4.32 29.68 -8.89
CA VAL A 117 3.51 30.91 -8.98
C VAL A 117 3.87 31.94 -7.90
N LEU A 118 4.21 31.49 -6.69
CA LEU A 118 4.49 32.38 -5.56
C LEU A 118 5.91 32.98 -5.57
N ALA A 119 6.73 32.65 -6.55
CA ALA A 119 8.14 33.02 -6.56
C ALA A 119 8.43 34.09 -7.62
N ASP A 120 9.00 35.21 -7.17
CA ASP A 120 9.47 36.31 -8.03
C ASP A 120 10.74 35.94 -8.85
N GLY A 121 10.95 34.66 -9.18
CA GLY A 121 12.03 34.20 -10.04
C GLY A 121 13.41 34.06 -9.39
N GLY A 122 13.51 34.21 -8.06
CA GLY A 122 14.78 34.05 -7.33
C GLY A 122 15.43 32.67 -7.51
N LEU A 123 16.77 32.64 -7.65
CA LEU A 123 17.55 31.42 -7.91
C LEU A 123 17.25 30.29 -6.91
N ILE A 124 17.07 30.62 -5.63
CA ILE A 124 16.78 29.66 -4.56
C ILE A 124 15.46 28.91 -4.81
N VAL A 125 14.41 29.60 -5.29
CA VAL A 125 13.11 28.94 -5.55
C VAL A 125 13.21 28.01 -6.76
N LYS A 126 13.98 28.39 -7.78
CA LYS A 126 14.27 27.50 -8.93
C LYS A 126 14.97 26.21 -8.50
N ILE A 127 15.95 26.31 -7.59
CA ILE A 127 16.64 25.14 -7.03
C ILE A 127 15.66 24.26 -6.24
N LEU A 128 14.77 24.85 -5.44
CA LEU A 128 13.75 24.10 -4.68
C LEU A 128 12.78 23.36 -5.60
N ILE A 129 12.29 24.01 -6.66
CA ILE A 129 11.40 23.39 -7.65
C ILE A 129 12.10 22.21 -8.34
N ALA A 130 13.36 22.39 -8.75
CA ALA A 130 14.14 21.32 -9.35
C ALA A 130 14.34 20.14 -8.38
N ALA A 131 14.65 20.40 -7.12
CA ALA A 131 14.80 19.36 -6.09
C ALA A 131 13.49 18.60 -5.83
N LEU A 132 12.34 19.29 -5.78
CA LEU A 132 11.04 18.65 -5.64
C LEU A 132 10.71 17.75 -6.85
N GLY A 133 10.98 18.23 -8.07
CA GLY A 133 10.77 17.43 -9.29
C GLY A 133 11.64 16.17 -9.32
N ALA A 134 12.91 16.29 -8.93
CA ALA A 134 13.82 15.15 -8.80
C ALA A 134 13.29 14.14 -7.76
N ALA A 135 12.86 14.62 -6.59
CA ALA A 135 12.32 13.76 -5.54
C ALA A 135 11.05 13.00 -5.98
N VAL A 136 10.11 13.67 -6.66
CA VAL A 136 8.90 13.03 -7.23
C VAL A 136 9.29 11.93 -8.22
N THR A 137 10.22 12.23 -9.11
CA THR A 137 10.70 11.27 -10.12
C THR A 137 11.33 10.05 -9.46
N SER A 138 12.21 10.25 -8.47
CA SER A 138 12.85 9.15 -7.73
C SER A 138 11.83 8.30 -6.97
N ILE A 139 10.83 8.91 -6.34
CA ILE A 139 9.76 8.16 -5.63
C ILE A 139 8.95 7.32 -6.61
N ASN A 140 8.58 7.87 -7.77
CA ASN A 140 7.82 7.14 -8.78
C ASN A 140 8.64 6.00 -9.39
N ALA A 141 9.94 6.21 -9.64
CA ALA A 141 10.84 5.15 -10.09
C ALA A 141 10.94 4.02 -9.04
N TYR A 142 11.09 4.37 -7.76
CA TYR A 142 11.10 3.42 -6.66
C TYR A 142 9.78 2.63 -6.55
N LEU A 143 8.64 3.32 -6.67
CA LEU A 143 7.31 2.68 -6.67
C LEU A 143 7.15 1.68 -7.82
N ASN A 144 7.67 2.02 -9.00
CA ASN A 144 7.63 1.16 -10.17
C ASN A 144 8.51 -0.09 -9.96
N LEU A 145 9.73 0.08 -9.43
CA LEU A 145 10.64 -1.02 -9.15
C LEU A 145 10.06 -2.05 -8.16
N GLN A 146 9.32 -1.58 -7.16
CA GLN A 146 8.81 -2.46 -6.09
C GLN A 146 7.53 -3.23 -6.47
N ASN A 147 6.85 -2.85 -7.56
CA ASN A 147 5.61 -3.50 -8.00
C ASN A 147 4.55 -3.71 -6.89
N TYR A 148 4.50 -2.84 -5.87
CA TYR A 148 3.59 -3.02 -4.74
C TYR A 148 2.11 -3.09 -5.16
N LYS A 149 1.75 -2.40 -6.25
CA LYS A 149 0.41 -2.40 -6.84
C LYS A 149 0.04 -3.72 -7.52
N GLU A 150 1.00 -4.45 -8.06
CA GLU A 150 0.71 -5.78 -8.60
C GLU A 150 0.66 -6.80 -7.47
N LEU A 151 1.64 -6.74 -6.56
CA LEU A 151 1.74 -7.69 -5.45
C LEU A 151 0.51 -7.67 -4.52
N TRP A 152 -0.02 -6.49 -4.13
CA TRP A 152 -1.24 -6.47 -3.29
C TRP A 152 -2.47 -7.04 -4.01
N ASN A 153 -2.56 -6.89 -5.34
CA ASN A 153 -3.65 -7.41 -6.15
C ASN A 153 -3.55 -8.93 -6.28
N VAL A 154 -2.36 -9.46 -6.58
CA VAL A 154 -2.10 -10.91 -6.67
C VAL A 154 -2.44 -11.59 -5.35
N TYR A 155 -1.97 -11.08 -4.22
CA TYR A 155 -2.29 -11.68 -2.92
C TYR A 155 -3.78 -11.60 -2.57
N ARG A 156 -4.44 -10.49 -2.91
CA ARG A 156 -5.89 -10.36 -2.70
C ARG A 156 -6.61 -11.40 -3.56
N PHE A 157 -6.24 -11.54 -4.83
CA PHE A 157 -6.83 -12.50 -5.75
C PHE A 157 -6.65 -13.93 -5.25
N ASN A 158 -5.42 -14.35 -4.93
CA ASN A 158 -5.13 -15.71 -4.45
C ASN A 158 -5.92 -16.03 -3.17
N ARG A 159 -6.04 -15.06 -2.25
CA ARG A 159 -6.86 -15.22 -1.05
C ARG A 159 -8.34 -15.44 -1.38
N GLU A 160 -8.93 -14.59 -2.24
CA GLU A 160 -10.35 -14.73 -2.61
C GLU A 160 -10.61 -16.01 -3.41
N TRP A 161 -9.64 -16.44 -4.22
CA TRP A 161 -9.69 -17.70 -4.92
C TRP A 161 -9.72 -18.88 -3.95
N LEU A 162 -8.81 -18.95 -2.98
CA LEU A 162 -8.82 -19.99 -1.93
C LEU A 162 -10.11 -19.98 -1.12
N LEU A 163 -10.59 -18.79 -0.76
CA LEU A 163 -11.84 -18.62 -0.03
C LEU A 163 -13.02 -19.21 -0.80
N SER A 164 -13.14 -18.87 -2.09
CA SER A 164 -14.18 -19.40 -2.97
C SER A 164 -14.07 -20.92 -3.10
N THR A 165 -12.86 -21.44 -3.30
CA THR A 165 -12.60 -22.88 -3.40
C THR A 165 -13.05 -23.63 -2.14
N LEU A 166 -12.77 -23.10 -0.94
CA LEU A 166 -13.25 -23.70 0.31
C LEU A 166 -14.78 -23.70 0.40
N TYR A 167 -15.45 -22.60 0.03
CA TYR A 167 -16.92 -22.57 0.00
C TYR A 167 -17.49 -23.63 -0.96
N LEU A 168 -16.93 -23.78 -2.15
CA LEU A 168 -17.37 -24.81 -3.10
C LEU A 168 -17.16 -26.22 -2.54
N TYR A 169 -16.02 -26.46 -1.88
CA TYR A 169 -15.69 -27.75 -1.26
C TYR A 169 -16.67 -28.12 -0.14
N PHE A 170 -16.88 -27.22 0.83
CA PHE A 170 -17.76 -27.48 1.99
C PHE A 170 -19.23 -27.63 1.58
N ASN A 171 -19.69 -26.89 0.57
CA ASN A 171 -21.05 -27.00 0.07
C ASN A 171 -21.24 -28.13 -0.95
N LYS A 172 -20.16 -28.82 -1.37
CA LYS A 172 -20.19 -29.90 -2.37
C LYS A 172 -20.87 -29.46 -3.67
N VAL A 173 -20.47 -28.30 -4.18
CA VAL A 173 -21.01 -27.70 -5.42
C VAL A 173 -19.89 -27.32 -6.39
N GLY A 174 -20.27 -27.02 -7.63
CA GLY A 174 -19.32 -26.68 -8.69
C GLY A 174 -18.41 -27.86 -9.00
N VAL A 175 -17.10 -27.64 -9.00
CA VAL A 175 -16.09 -28.68 -9.25
C VAL A 175 -16.10 -29.80 -8.21
N PHE A 176 -16.64 -29.56 -7.01
CA PHE A 176 -16.78 -30.55 -5.95
C PHE A 176 -18.17 -31.19 -5.87
N GLY A 177 -19.05 -30.88 -6.83
CA GLY A 177 -20.41 -31.45 -6.90
C GLY A 177 -20.49 -32.81 -7.57
N GLY A 178 -21.71 -33.32 -7.71
CA GLY A 178 -22.03 -34.60 -8.36
C GLY A 178 -21.81 -35.83 -7.47
N GLU A 179 -21.92 -37.02 -8.07
CA GLU A 179 -21.70 -38.33 -7.41
C GLU A 179 -20.19 -38.63 -7.21
N MET A 180 -19.47 -37.69 -6.59
CA MET A 180 -18.06 -37.86 -6.25
C MET A 180 -17.91 -38.48 -4.86
N SER A 181 -16.91 -39.36 -4.67
CA SER A 181 -16.53 -39.83 -3.33
C SER A 181 -15.92 -38.69 -2.51
N GLN A 182 -15.93 -38.79 -1.18
CA GLN A 182 -15.29 -37.79 -0.33
C GLN A 182 -13.77 -37.73 -0.55
N GLU A 183 -13.13 -38.88 -0.75
CA GLU A 183 -11.69 -38.96 -1.02
C GLU A 183 -11.31 -38.22 -2.31
N ASN A 184 -12.09 -38.38 -3.39
CA ASN A 184 -11.82 -37.67 -4.64
C ASN A 184 -12.00 -36.15 -4.50
N ARG A 185 -12.97 -35.69 -3.68
CA ARG A 185 -13.13 -34.26 -3.37
C ARG A 185 -11.92 -33.70 -2.64
N ASP A 186 -11.41 -34.46 -1.66
CA ASP A 186 -10.24 -34.06 -0.86
C ASP A 186 -8.99 -33.96 -1.73
N ILE A 187 -8.74 -34.95 -2.59
CA ILE A 187 -7.62 -34.94 -3.55
C ILE A 187 -7.73 -33.73 -4.47
N MET A 188 -8.91 -33.51 -5.06
CA MET A 188 -9.14 -32.38 -5.95
C MET A 188 -8.89 -31.03 -5.25
N LEU A 189 -9.32 -30.87 -4.00
CA LEU A 189 -9.08 -29.66 -3.22
C LEU A 189 -7.58 -29.40 -3.07
N ILE A 190 -6.83 -30.43 -2.64
CA ILE A 190 -5.39 -30.34 -2.42
C ILE A 190 -4.68 -29.99 -3.74
N GLU A 191 -5.01 -30.67 -4.83
CA GLU A 191 -4.40 -30.40 -6.14
C GLU A 191 -4.66 -28.99 -6.64
N MET A 192 -5.90 -28.51 -6.51
CA MET A 192 -6.28 -27.15 -6.89
C MET A 192 -5.49 -26.12 -6.06
N CYS A 193 -5.44 -26.29 -4.74
CA CYS A 193 -4.70 -25.38 -3.86
C CYS A 193 -3.19 -25.40 -4.14
N GLU A 194 -2.58 -26.57 -4.30
CA GLU A 194 -1.15 -26.67 -4.63
C GLU A 194 -0.83 -26.11 -6.02
N ASN A 195 -1.74 -26.25 -7.00
CA ASN A 195 -1.59 -25.60 -8.29
C ASN A 195 -1.62 -24.07 -8.19
N CYS A 196 -2.52 -23.50 -7.38
CA CYS A 196 -2.54 -22.07 -7.10
C CYS A 196 -1.21 -21.61 -6.46
N PHE A 197 -0.69 -22.34 -5.47
CA PHE A 197 0.58 -22.02 -4.83
C PHE A 197 1.78 -22.14 -5.78
N ARG A 198 1.79 -23.16 -6.64
CA ARG A 198 2.86 -23.35 -7.64
C ARG A 198 2.86 -22.25 -8.70
N GLN A 199 1.69 -21.83 -9.18
CA GLN A 199 1.57 -20.73 -10.14
C GLN A 199 2.15 -19.45 -9.55
N GLU A 200 1.84 -19.15 -8.28
CA GLU A 200 2.44 -18.03 -7.59
C GLU A 200 3.97 -18.10 -7.63
N ILE A 201 4.57 -19.22 -7.21
CA ILE A 201 6.04 -19.43 -7.22
C ILE A 201 6.65 -19.25 -8.62
N SER A 202 5.95 -19.70 -9.66
CA SER A 202 6.36 -19.50 -11.04
C SER A 202 6.39 -18.03 -11.44
N ASP A 203 5.37 -17.27 -11.01
CA ASP A 203 5.26 -15.84 -11.29
C ASP A 203 6.37 -15.03 -10.59
N TRP A 204 6.79 -15.43 -9.39
CA TRP A 204 7.98 -14.86 -8.73
C TRP A 204 9.25 -15.09 -9.56
N ARG A 205 9.45 -16.32 -10.06
CA ARG A 205 10.64 -16.69 -10.83
C ARG A 205 10.74 -16.00 -12.19
N SER A 206 9.60 -15.69 -12.82
CA SER A 206 9.57 -15.01 -14.11
C SER A 206 9.68 -13.49 -13.97
N GLY A 207 9.23 -12.92 -12.85
CA GLY A 207 9.35 -11.50 -12.52
C GLY A 207 10.75 -11.04 -12.08
N ASP A 208 11.65 -11.98 -11.77
CA ASP A 208 13.07 -11.73 -11.44
C ASP A 208 13.99 -11.63 -12.69
N LYS A 209 13.44 -11.64 -13.91
CA LYS A 209 14.19 -11.56 -15.18
C LYS A 209 14.14 -10.18 -15.83
#